data_AF-A0A6I6SMU6-F1
#
_entry.id   AF-A0A6I6SMU6-F1
#
_cell.length_a   1.000
_cell.length_b   1.000
_cell.length_c   1.000
_cell.angle_alpha   90.00
_cell.angle_beta   90.00
_cell.angle_gamma   90.00
#
_symmetry.space_group_name_H-M   'P 1'
#
loop_
_entity.id
_entity.type
_entity.pdbx_description
1 polymer ?
#
loop_
_entity_poly.entity_id
_entity_poly.type
_entity_poly.pdbx_seq_one_letter_code
_entity_poly.pdbx_strand_id
1 'polypeptide(L)'
;MQVRISLFALAIILLALVSLVPTLQFPSSAQVSTFIGPRVWPLSLIAMLFLLGCALLAMTWRDRRCSAHDKSDSEPEEGGMAPAQKLSFANTRHWWLMAATVGYTVLMQAVGFLAASVMFTLICTLLLGARSWLAIVVTVVVAVALMQGVFVILLGIPLP
;
A
#
# COMPACT_ATOMS: atom_id res chain seq x y z
N MET A 1 -5.64 -14.04 16.92
CA MET A 1 -5.05 -13.21 15.82
C MET A 1 -5.22 -13.82 14.43
N GLN A 2 -5.05 -15.14 14.26
CA GLN A 2 -5.08 -15.80 12.93
C GLN A 2 -6.37 -15.60 12.12
N VAL A 3 -7.55 -15.55 12.76
CA VAL A 3 -8.84 -15.30 12.06
C VAL A 3 -8.86 -13.91 11.40
N ARG A 4 -8.28 -12.88 12.05
CA ARG A 4 -8.22 -11.52 11.49
C ARG A 4 -7.30 -11.46 10.26
N ILE A 5 -6.19 -12.21 10.28
CA ILE A 5 -5.23 -12.28 9.17
C ILE A 5 -5.84 -13.04 7.98
N SER A 6 -6.54 -14.15 8.21
CA SER A 6 -7.24 -14.87 7.13
C SER A 6 -8.34 -14.02 6.49
N LEU A 7 -9.10 -13.28 7.30
CA LEU A 7 -10.15 -12.37 6.81
C LEU A 7 -9.55 -11.22 5.99
N PHE A 8 -8.44 -10.65 6.44
CA PHE A 8 -7.69 -9.62 5.70
C PHE A 8 -7.13 -10.14 4.37
N ALA A 9 -6.50 -11.33 4.35
CA ALA A 9 -6.01 -11.94 3.12
C ALA A 9 -7.15 -12.23 2.13
N LEU A 10 -8.29 -12.71 2.62
CA LEU A 10 -9.47 -12.97 1.79
C LEU A 10 -10.05 -11.66 1.22
N ALA A 11 -10.09 -10.60 2.02
CA ALA A 11 -10.51 -9.28 1.56
C ALA A 11 -9.58 -8.73 0.46
N ILE A 12 -8.25 -8.90 0.59
CA ILE A 12 -7.28 -8.50 -0.45
C ILE A 12 -7.50 -9.30 -1.74
N ILE A 13 -7.66 -10.61 -1.65
CA ILE A 13 -7.90 -11.47 -2.82
C ILE A 13 -9.21 -11.07 -3.51
N LEU A 14 -10.28 -10.85 -2.73
CA LEU A 14 -11.56 -10.42 -3.26
C LEU A 14 -11.47 -9.04 -3.93
N LEU A 15 -10.77 -8.09 -3.32
CA LEU A 15 -10.50 -6.78 -3.92
C LEU A 15 -9.75 -6.91 -5.25
N ALA A 16 -8.72 -7.76 -5.32
CA ALA A 16 -7.96 -8.01 -6.54
C ALA A 16 -8.85 -8.61 -7.65
N LEU A 17 -9.71 -9.58 -7.31
CA LEU A 17 -10.63 -10.21 -8.26
C LEU A 17 -11.70 -9.24 -8.76
N VAL A 18 -12.32 -8.46 -7.87
CA VAL A 18 -13.34 -7.46 -8.25
C VAL A 18 -12.73 -6.37 -9.14
N SER A 19 -11.50 -5.95 -8.84
CA SER A 19 -10.79 -4.92 -9.61
C SER A 19 -10.28 -5.40 -10.98
N LEU A 20 -10.26 -6.71 -11.23
CA LEU A 20 -9.79 -7.29 -12.49
C LEU A 20 -10.72 -6.93 -13.65
N VAL A 21 -12.04 -7.02 -13.45
CA VAL A 21 -13.04 -6.73 -14.49
C VAL A 21 -12.91 -5.31 -15.04
N PRO A 22 -12.96 -4.23 -14.23
CA PRO A 22 -12.79 -2.87 -14.74
C PRO A 22 -11.39 -2.65 -15.33
N THR A 23 -10.37 -3.33 -14.81
CA THR A 23 -9.01 -3.22 -15.36
C THR A 23 -8.91 -3.78 -16.78
N LEU A 24 -9.56 -4.91 -17.06
CA LEU A 24 -9.55 -5.51 -18.40
C LEU A 24 -10.31 -4.65 -19.45
N GLN A 25 -11.17 -3.72 -19.00
CA GLN A 25 -11.88 -2.79 -19.89
C GLN A 25 -10.98 -1.66 -20.42
N PHE A 26 -9.84 -1.37 -19.79
CA PHE A 26 -8.91 -0.35 -20.31
C PHE A 26 -8.31 -0.76 -21.65
N PRO A 27 -8.07 0.16 -22.59
CA PRO A 27 -7.45 -0.16 -23.87
C PRO A 27 -6.05 -0.75 -23.68
N SER A 28 -5.68 -1.71 -24.54
CA SER A 28 -4.36 -2.35 -24.46
C SER A 28 -3.27 -1.48 -25.08
N SER A 29 -2.01 -1.72 -24.74
CA SER A 29 -0.85 -1.01 -25.31
C SER A 29 -0.75 -1.12 -26.84
N ALA A 30 -1.42 -2.11 -27.46
CA ALA A 30 -1.46 -2.25 -28.91
C ALA A 30 -2.39 -1.21 -29.57
N GLN A 31 -3.24 -0.55 -28.78
CA GLN A 31 -4.27 0.39 -29.25
C GLN A 31 -3.90 1.86 -28.97
N VAL A 32 -2.78 2.11 -28.28
CA VAL A 32 -2.30 3.46 -27.95
C VAL A 32 -0.80 3.55 -28.22
N SER A 33 -0.32 4.67 -28.73
CA SER A 33 1.10 4.88 -29.08
C SER A 33 2.05 5.03 -27.87
N THR A 34 1.67 4.50 -26.69
CA THR A 34 2.49 4.48 -25.48
C THR A 34 3.16 3.12 -25.30
N PHE A 35 4.42 3.11 -24.86
CA PHE A 35 5.20 1.88 -24.67
C PHE A 35 4.55 0.94 -23.64
N ILE A 36 3.86 1.52 -22.65
CA ILE A 36 3.06 0.82 -21.65
C ILE A 36 1.62 1.33 -21.72
N GLY A 37 0.69 0.42 -22.01
CA GLY A 37 -0.72 0.74 -22.13
C GLY A 37 -1.38 0.98 -20.77
N PRO A 38 -2.50 1.73 -20.72
CA PRO A 38 -3.25 2.07 -19.51
C PRO A 38 -3.67 0.85 -18.67
N ARG A 39 -3.79 -0.32 -19.32
CA ARG A 39 -4.15 -1.60 -18.70
C ARG A 39 -3.01 -2.24 -17.88
N VAL A 40 -1.75 -2.00 -18.25
CA VAL A 40 -0.61 -2.78 -17.73
C VAL A 40 -0.33 -2.46 -16.26
N TRP A 41 -0.43 -1.18 -15.88
CA TRP A 41 -0.14 -0.75 -14.51
C TRP A 41 -1.19 -1.21 -13.49
N PRO A 42 -2.51 -1.05 -13.73
CA PRO A 42 -3.50 -1.63 -12.83
C PRO A 42 -3.41 -3.16 -12.77
N LEU A 43 -3.08 -3.84 -13.87
CA LEU A 43 -2.87 -5.29 -13.87
C LEU A 43 -1.68 -5.71 -13.01
N SER A 44 -0.56 -5.00 -13.06
CA SER A 44 0.62 -5.34 -12.24
C SER A 44 0.32 -5.20 -10.75
N LEU A 45 -0.39 -4.14 -10.36
CA LEU A 45 -0.86 -3.96 -8.98
C LEU A 45 -1.81 -5.09 -8.54
N ILE A 46 -2.79 -5.45 -9.37
CA ILE A 46 -3.72 -6.55 -9.08
C ILE A 46 -2.96 -7.88 -8.94
N ALA A 47 -2.00 -8.15 -9.83
CA ALA A 47 -1.17 -9.35 -9.75
C ALA A 47 -0.36 -9.39 -8.45
N MET A 48 0.27 -8.27 -8.06
CA MET A 48 1.03 -8.17 -6.82
C MET A 48 0.15 -8.33 -5.58
N LEU A 49 -1.02 -7.68 -5.54
CA LEU A 49 -2.01 -7.83 -4.45
C LEU A 49 -2.48 -9.28 -4.34
N PHE A 50 -2.81 -9.90 -5.46
CA PHE A 50 -3.26 -11.29 -5.50
C PHE A 50 -2.18 -12.24 -4.98
N LEU A 51 -0.94 -12.11 -5.46
CA LEU A 51 0.20 -12.90 -5.01
C LEU A 51 0.45 -12.73 -3.50
N LEU A 52 0.41 -11.49 -3.00
CA LEU A 52 0.58 -11.20 -1.58
C LEU A 52 -0.55 -11.80 -0.74
N GLY A 53 -1.80 -11.68 -1.19
CA GLY A 53 -2.97 -12.27 -0.53
C GLY A 53 -2.87 -13.80 -0.46
N CYS A 54 -2.50 -14.45 -1.57
CA CYS A 54 -2.24 -15.88 -1.63
C CYS A 54 -1.09 -16.30 -0.72
N ALA A 55 0.02 -15.56 -0.71
CA ALA A 55 1.16 -15.84 0.16
C ALA A 55 0.78 -15.76 1.65
N LEU A 56 0.05 -14.71 2.05
CA LEU A 56 -0.46 -14.56 3.42
C LEU A 56 -1.39 -15.70 3.82
N LEU A 57 -2.27 -16.12 2.90
CA LEU A 57 -3.19 -17.24 3.14
C LEU A 57 -2.42 -18.56 3.26
N ALA A 58 -1.43 -18.80 2.41
CA ALA A 58 -0.57 -19.98 2.42
C ALA A 58 0.27 -20.07 3.69
N MET A 59 0.89 -18.96 4.12
CA MET A 59 1.63 -18.88 5.38
C MET A 59 0.71 -19.18 6.58
N THR A 60 -0.47 -18.56 6.61
CA THR A 60 -1.44 -18.78 7.69
C THR A 60 -1.91 -20.24 7.73
N TRP A 61 -2.10 -20.87 6.58
CA TRP A 61 -2.49 -22.27 6.51
C TRP A 61 -1.38 -23.23 6.92
N ARG A 62 -0.14 -22.93 6.52
CA ARG A 62 1.05 -23.70 6.93
C ARG A 62 1.23 -23.66 8.44
N ASP A 63 1.12 -22.49 9.06
CA ASP A 63 1.23 -22.33 10.51
C ASP A 63 0.13 -23.12 11.25
N ARG A 64 -1.11 -23.13 10.73
CA ARG A 64 -2.19 -23.96 11.30
C ARG A 64 -1.88 -25.46 11.22
N ARG A 65 -1.27 -25.94 10.13
CA ARG A 65 -0.89 -27.35 9.98
C ARG A 65 0.26 -27.74 10.92
N CYS A 66 1.27 -26.90 11.07
CA CYS A 66 2.37 -27.15 12.01
C CYS A 66 1.88 -27.15 13.47
N SER A 67 1.05 -26.18 13.86
CA SER A 67 0.48 -26.16 15.22
C SER A 67 -0.54 -27.27 15.50
N ALA A 68 -1.13 -27.88 14.47
CA ALA A 68 -2.02 -29.03 14.63
C ALA A 68 -1.25 -30.36 14.80
N HIS A 69 -0.03 -30.45 14.27
CA HIS A 69 0.83 -31.63 14.44
C HIS A 69 1.49 -31.67 15.83
N ASP A 70 1.72 -30.51 16.45
CA ASP A 70 2.31 -30.35 17.79
C ASP A 70 1.28 -30.45 18.93
N LYS A 71 -0.01 -30.65 18.61
CA LYS A 71 -1.14 -30.65 19.57
C LYS A 71 -1.72 -32.04 19.86
N SER A 72 -0.94 -33.11 19.66
CA SER A 72 -1.34 -34.45 20.12
C SER A 72 -1.00 -34.71 21.59
N ASP A 73 -0.31 -33.79 22.29
CA ASP A 73 -0.13 -33.85 23.73
C ASP A 73 -0.33 -32.46 24.34
N SER A 74 -1.22 -32.39 25.35
CA SER A 74 -1.48 -31.26 26.29
C SER A 74 -2.69 -30.35 25.99
N GLU A 75 -3.78 -30.58 26.75
CA GLU A 75 -4.72 -29.55 27.24
C GLU A 75 -4.33 -29.15 28.69
N PRO A 76 -4.99 -28.18 29.35
CA PRO A 76 -5.13 -26.76 29.00
C PRO A 76 -4.69 -25.85 30.18
N GLU A 77 -4.15 -24.66 29.91
CA GLU A 77 -4.08 -23.61 30.95
C GLU A 77 -4.81 -22.33 30.52
N GLU A 78 -5.86 -22.02 31.29
CA GLU A 78 -6.46 -20.71 31.42
C GLU A 78 -5.53 -19.77 32.21
N GLY A 79 -5.55 -18.48 31.86
CA GLY A 79 -5.19 -17.42 32.80
C GLY A 79 -4.26 -16.36 32.22
N GLY A 80 -4.74 -15.11 32.13
CA GLY A 80 -3.84 -13.97 32.05
C GLY A 80 -4.33 -12.78 31.24
N MET A 81 -5.25 -12.01 31.82
CA MET A 81 -5.36 -10.55 31.76
C MET A 81 -4.97 -9.82 30.45
N ALA A 82 -5.99 -9.27 29.79
CA ALA A 82 -5.80 -8.14 28.89
C ALA A 82 -5.28 -6.91 29.65
N PRO A 83 -4.26 -6.19 29.14
CA PRO A 83 -4.14 -4.78 29.41
C PRO A 83 -4.74 -3.99 28.23
N ALA A 84 -5.65 -3.12 28.62
CA ALA A 84 -6.24 -2.07 27.82
C ALA A 84 -5.19 -1.27 27.02
N GLN A 85 -5.48 -1.08 25.74
CA GLN A 85 -5.54 0.23 25.09
C GLN A 85 -4.38 1.20 25.40
N LYS A 86 -3.31 1.12 24.60
CA LYS A 86 -2.45 2.29 24.32
C LYS A 86 -2.85 2.94 23.00
N LEU A 87 -4.09 3.42 22.93
CA LEU A 87 -4.53 4.44 21.96
C LEU A 87 -4.24 5.82 22.56
N SER A 88 -2.97 6.14 22.77
CA SER A 88 -2.59 7.43 23.34
C SER A 88 -1.30 7.90 22.69
N PHE A 89 -1.34 9.09 22.09
CA PHE A 89 -0.34 9.78 21.24
C PHE A 89 -0.17 9.38 19.77
N ALA A 90 -0.55 8.17 19.34
CA ALA A 90 -0.61 7.83 17.90
C ALA A 90 -1.85 8.44 17.19
N ASN A 91 -2.90 8.74 17.97
CA ASN A 91 -4.21 9.12 17.44
C ASN A 91 -4.18 10.43 16.62
N THR A 92 -3.43 11.45 17.03
CA THR A 92 -3.43 12.77 16.37
C THR A 92 -2.60 12.81 15.09
N ARG A 93 -1.54 11.99 14.99
CA ARG A 93 -0.70 11.92 13.78
C ARG A 93 -1.45 11.29 12.61
N HIS A 94 -2.29 10.29 12.88
CA HIS A 94 -3.13 9.67 11.85
C HIS A 94 -4.13 10.68 11.27
N TRP A 95 -4.74 11.52 12.12
CA TRP A 95 -5.61 12.61 11.65
C TRP A 95 -4.86 13.63 10.79
N TRP A 96 -3.63 14.00 11.17
CA TRP A 96 -2.80 14.88 10.36
C TRP A 96 -2.35 14.26 9.04
N LEU A 97 -2.07 12.95 8.99
CA LEU A 97 -1.78 12.25 7.74
C LEU A 97 -3.00 12.21 6.82
N MET A 98 -4.19 11.96 7.38
CA MET A 98 -5.45 12.04 6.63
C MET A 98 -5.68 13.45 6.09
N ALA A 99 -5.50 14.47 6.93
CA ALA A 99 -5.59 15.88 6.51
C ALA A 99 -4.56 16.24 5.44
N ALA A 100 -3.31 15.78 5.57
CA ALA A 100 -2.27 15.97 4.57
C ALA A 100 -2.61 15.27 3.24
N THR A 101 -3.28 14.12 3.29
CA THR A 101 -3.72 13.38 2.10
C THR A 101 -4.85 14.12 1.38
N VAL A 102 -5.81 14.68 2.12
CA VAL A 102 -6.85 15.56 1.57
C VAL A 102 -6.23 16.86 1.05
N GLY A 103 -5.27 17.44 1.77
CA GLY A 103 -4.53 18.61 1.33
C GLY A 103 -3.78 18.36 0.03
N TYR A 104 -3.17 17.18 -0.12
CA TYR A 104 -2.48 16.77 -1.34
C TYR A 104 -3.41 16.74 -2.56
N THR A 105 -4.65 16.25 -2.43
CA THR A 105 -5.57 16.20 -3.56
C THR A 105 -5.98 17.59 -4.03
N VAL A 106 -6.16 18.54 -3.10
CA VAL A 106 -6.42 19.95 -3.42
C VAL A 106 -5.18 20.61 -4.03
N LEU A 107 -4.00 20.37 -3.46
CA LEU A 107 -2.74 20.95 -3.92
C LEU A 107 -2.37 20.49 -5.33
N MET A 108 -2.68 19.22 -5.65
CA MET A 108 -2.49 18.65 -6.99
C MET A 108 -3.26 19.41 -8.07
N GLN A 109 -4.45 19.94 -7.75
CA GLN A 109 -5.23 20.77 -8.69
C GLN A 109 -4.62 22.16 -8.91
N ALA A 110 -3.96 22.72 -7.89
CA ALA A 110 -3.44 24.08 -7.94
C ALA A 110 -2.02 24.16 -8.55
N VAL A 111 -1.13 23.26 -8.18
CA VAL A 111 0.32 23.37 -8.45
C VAL A 111 0.87 22.26 -9.35
N GLY A 112 0.03 21.30 -9.74
CA GLY A 112 0.45 20.14 -10.53
C GLY A 112 0.88 18.94 -9.67
N PHE A 113 1.00 17.78 -10.32
CA PHE A 113 1.26 16.50 -9.64
C PHE A 113 2.65 16.46 -9.02
N LEU A 114 3.66 16.96 -9.73
CA LEU A 114 5.04 16.80 -9.29
C LEU A 114 5.31 17.67 -8.05
N ALA A 115 4.92 18.94 -8.10
CA ALA A 115 5.08 19.87 -6.99
C ALA A 115 4.26 19.44 -5.76
N ALA A 116 3.02 19.02 -5.96
CA ALA A 116 2.18 18.51 -4.87
C ALA A 116 2.77 17.26 -4.23
N SER A 117 3.33 16.34 -5.02
CA SER A 117 3.95 15.10 -4.53
C SER A 117 5.20 15.36 -3.69
N VAL A 118 6.03 16.34 -4.10
CA VAL A 118 7.20 16.77 -3.33
C VAL A 118 6.77 17.33 -1.97
N MET A 119 5.82 18.27 -1.96
CA MET A 119 5.28 18.85 -0.73
C MET A 119 4.66 17.79 0.19
N PHE A 120 3.86 16.89 -0.36
CA PHE A 120 3.24 15.82 0.41
C PHE A 120 4.28 14.85 0.99
N THR A 121 5.27 14.45 0.20
CA THR A 121 6.35 13.57 0.67
C THR A 121 7.15 14.23 1.79
N LEU A 122 7.47 15.52 1.66
CA LEU A 122 8.10 16.30 2.71
C LEU A 122 7.26 16.34 3.99
N ILE A 123 5.99 16.69 3.90
CA ILE A 123 5.07 16.79 5.04
C ILE A 123 4.96 15.43 5.74
N CYS A 124 4.74 14.35 4.99
CA CYS A 124 4.67 13.00 5.55
C CYS A 124 5.97 12.59 6.23
N THR A 125 7.12 12.83 5.59
CA THR A 125 8.43 12.44 6.15
C THR A 125 8.75 13.19 7.44
N LEU A 126 8.36 14.47 7.52
CA LEU A 126 8.43 15.27 8.74
C LEU A 126 7.46 14.77 9.81
N LEU A 127 6.20 14.45 9.44
CA LEU A 127 5.19 13.93 10.35
C LEU A 127 5.54 12.57 10.95
N LEU A 128 6.22 11.71 10.17
CA LEU A 128 6.73 10.43 10.61
C LEU A 128 7.99 10.57 11.50
N GLY A 129 8.57 11.77 11.59
CA GLY A 129 9.65 12.08 12.53
C GLY A 129 11.04 11.73 12.04
N ALA A 130 11.28 11.70 10.72
CA ALA A 130 12.63 11.54 10.19
C ALA A 130 13.53 12.69 10.68
N ARG A 131 14.63 12.34 11.37
CA ARG A 131 15.47 13.32 12.09
C ARG A 131 16.66 13.84 11.25
N SER A 132 17.01 13.17 10.16
CA SER A 132 18.13 13.56 9.29
C SER A 132 17.61 14.21 8.01
N TRP A 133 17.96 15.49 7.82
CA TRP A 133 17.65 16.26 6.59
C TRP A 133 18.10 15.55 5.31
N LEU A 134 19.24 14.83 5.38
CA LEU A 134 19.76 14.07 4.24
C LEU A 134 18.81 12.93 3.83
N ALA A 135 18.22 12.21 4.79
CA ALA A 135 17.25 11.15 4.47
C ALA A 135 15.98 11.72 3.84
N ILE A 136 15.55 12.91 4.26
CA ILE A 136 14.40 13.61 3.69
C ILE A 136 14.68 13.99 2.23
N VAL A 137 15.84 14.59 1.94
CA VAL A 137 16.20 14.97 0.57
C VAL A 137 16.31 13.73 -0.32
N VAL A 138 16.99 12.67 0.15
CA VAL A 138 17.15 11.43 -0.62
C VAL A 138 15.79 10.79 -0.92
N THR A 139 14.89 10.69 0.05
CA THR A 139 13.55 10.10 -0.16
C THR A 139 12.72 10.91 -1.14
N VAL A 140 12.75 12.25 -1.06
CA VAL A 140 12.08 13.13 -2.03
C VAL A 140 12.66 12.96 -3.43
N VAL A 141 13.99 12.98 -3.57
CA VAL A 141 14.66 12.82 -4.88
C VAL A 141 14.33 11.46 -5.50
N VAL A 142 14.41 10.38 -4.73
CA VAL A 142 14.06 9.03 -5.20
C VAL A 142 12.58 8.96 -5.58
N ALA A 143 11.68 9.53 -4.78
CA ALA A 143 10.25 9.56 -5.10
C ALA A 143 9.99 10.33 -6.41
N VAL A 144 10.60 11.50 -6.61
CA VAL A 144 10.47 12.27 -7.85
C VAL A 144 11.07 11.53 -9.04
N ALA A 145 12.24 10.90 -8.88
CA ALA A 145 12.88 10.13 -9.94
C ALA A 145 12.03 8.92 -10.35
N LEU A 146 11.42 8.22 -9.39
CA LEU A 146 10.47 7.14 -9.66
C LEU A 146 9.22 7.66 -10.37
N MET A 147 8.64 8.78 -9.91
CA MET A 147 7.48 9.38 -10.56
C MET A 147 7.80 9.79 -11.99
N GLN A 148 8.93 10.46 -12.24
CA GLN A 148 9.35 10.81 -13.61
C GLN A 148 9.62 9.56 -14.46
N GLY A 149 10.32 8.56 -13.92
CA GLY A 149 10.60 7.31 -14.61
C GLY A 149 9.33 6.59 -15.03
N VAL A 150 8.36 6.47 -14.13
CA VAL A 150 7.10 5.77 -14.40
C VAL A 150 6.18 6.60 -15.29
N PHE A 151 6.00 7.89 -15.01
CA PHE A 151 4.99 8.70 -15.72
C PHE A 151 5.50 9.34 -17.00
N VAL A 152 6.71 9.92 -16.99
CA VAL A 152 7.25 10.62 -18.16
C VAL A 152 7.89 9.63 -19.12
N ILE A 153 8.76 8.74 -18.60
CA ILE A 153 9.53 7.82 -19.47
C ILE A 153 8.69 6.60 -19.87
N LEU A 154 8.00 5.97 -18.92
CA LEU A 154 7.23 4.74 -19.18
C LEU A 154 5.83 5.01 -19.78
N LEU A 155 5.09 5.96 -19.20
CA LEU A 155 3.70 6.24 -19.59
C LEU A 155 3.58 7.38 -20.63
N GLY A 156 4.63 8.17 -20.86
CA GLY A 156 4.62 9.28 -21.81
C GLY A 156 3.69 10.44 -21.43
N ILE A 157 3.30 10.54 -20.16
CA ILE A 157 2.39 11.58 -19.67
C ILE A 157 3.22 12.75 -19.14
N PRO A 158 3.12 13.95 -19.74
CA PRO A 158 3.78 15.13 -19.20
C PRO A 158 3.14 15.50 -17.86
N LEU A 159 3.95 15.55 -16.81
CA LEU A 159 3.52 15.91 -15.47
C LEU A 159 3.73 17.42 -15.25
N PRO A 160 2.67 18.18 -14.91
CA PRO A 160 2.80 19.56 -14.43
C PRO A 160 3.33 19.62 -12.98
#